data_AF-A0A537W4B6-F1
#
_entry.id   AF-A0A537W4B6-F1
#
_cell.length_a   1.000
_cell.length_b   1.000
_cell.length_c   1.000
_cell.angle_alpha   90.00
_cell.angle_beta   90.00
_cell.angle_gamma   90.00
#
_symmetry.space_group_name_H-M   'P 1'
#
loop_
_entity.id
_entity.type
_entity.pdbx_description
1 polymer ?
#
loop_
_entity_poly.entity_id
_entity_poly.type
_entity_poly.pdbx_seq_one_letter_code
_entity_poly.pdbx_strand_id
1 'polypeptide(L)'
;MRLIVARCSVTYTGRGSTHLPEAIRLLMIKADGTFMIWSDGGGSKVKPLNWMTPPTVIEEDGDLLVVRKRAGKFEDRLEIELE
;
A
#
# COMPACT_ATOMS: atom_id res chain seq x y z
N MET A 1 -5.63 -14.30 2.00
CA MET A 1 -6.10 -12.92 1.76
C MET A 1 -6.14 -12.24 3.12
N ARG A 2 -5.53 -11.06 3.27
CA ARG A 2 -5.63 -10.23 4.48
C ARG A 2 -6.14 -8.84 4.07
N LEU A 3 -7.12 -8.35 4.80
CA LEU A 3 -7.71 -7.03 4.63
C LEU A 3 -7.47 -6.24 5.92
N ILE A 4 -7.01 -5.01 5.79
CA ILE A 4 -6.82 -4.10 6.91
C ILE A 4 -7.60 -2.83 6.57
N VAL A 5 -8.53 -2.43 7.43
CA VAL A 5 -9.17 -1.12 7.38
C VAL A 5 -8.59 -0.31 8.51
N ALA A 6 -7.83 0.74 8.18
CA ALA A 6 -7.13 1.55 9.15
C ALA A 6 -7.12 3.01 8.72
N ARG A 7 -7.02 3.90 9.72
CA ARG A 7 -6.55 5.27 9.49
C ARG A 7 -5.04 5.18 9.28
N CYS A 8 -4.55 5.73 8.18
CA CYS A 8 -3.13 5.68 7.89
C CYS A 8 -2.69 6.80 6.98
N SER A 9 -1.39 7.13 7.00
CA SER A 9 -0.71 7.90 5.96
C SER A 9 0.06 6.95 5.04
N VAL A 10 0.36 7.35 3.80
CA VAL A 10 1.17 6.51 2.89
C VAL A 10 2.22 7.33 2.17
N THR A 11 3.47 6.87 2.20
CA THR A 11 4.55 7.39 1.36
C THR A 11 5.00 6.32 0.38
N TYR A 12 4.92 6.63 -0.91
CA TYR A 12 5.50 5.83 -1.99
C TYR A 12 6.80 6.47 -2.45
N THR A 13 7.87 5.69 -2.50
CA THR A 13 9.14 6.04 -3.15
C THR A 13 9.50 4.97 -4.19
N GLY A 14 9.98 5.40 -5.35
CA GLY A 14 10.29 4.49 -6.45
C GLY A 14 10.62 5.25 -7.72
N ARG A 15 9.93 4.97 -8.83
CA ARG A 15 10.06 5.76 -10.08
C ARG A 15 9.66 7.22 -9.93
N GLY A 16 8.78 7.49 -8.97
CA GLY A 16 8.40 8.81 -8.53
C GLY A 16 8.25 8.81 -7.01
N SER A 17 7.86 9.95 -6.47
CA SER A 17 7.44 10.08 -5.08
C SER A 17 5.98 10.48 -5.03
N THR A 18 5.21 9.86 -4.14
CA THR A 18 3.82 10.24 -3.89
C THR A 18 3.52 10.08 -2.43
N HIS A 19 2.82 11.06 -1.86
CA HIS A 19 2.34 11.02 -0.50
C HIS A 19 0.81 11.05 -0.49
N LEU A 20 0.20 10.10 0.21
CA LEU A 20 -1.23 10.10 0.51
C LEU A 20 -1.38 10.56 1.97
N PRO A 21 -2.04 11.72 2.22
CA PRO A 21 -2.22 12.23 3.58
C PRO A 21 -3.09 11.28 4.40
N GLU A 22 -3.13 11.43 5.71
CA GLU A 22 -3.91 10.58 6.61
C GLU A 22 -5.39 10.46 6.16
N ALA A 23 -5.89 9.23 6.07
CA ALA A 23 -7.30 8.91 5.80
C ALA A 23 -7.61 7.45 6.18
N ILE A 24 -8.90 7.10 6.27
CA ILE A 24 -9.32 5.70 6.38
C ILE A 24 -9.10 5.03 5.02
N ARG A 25 -8.41 3.89 5.02
CA ARG A 25 -8.07 3.14 3.81
C ARG A 25 -8.27 1.65 4.00
N LEU A 26 -8.64 0.99 2.91
CA LEU A 26 -8.57 -0.46 2.83
C LEU A 26 -7.22 -0.86 2.21
N LEU A 27 -6.38 -1.51 3.02
CA LEU A 27 -5.15 -2.17 2.59
C LEU A 27 -5.47 -3.64 2.30
N MET A 28 -5.28 -4.06 1.06
CA MET A 28 -5.59 -5.41 0.60
C MET A 28 -4.30 -6.15 0.26
N ILE A 29 -4.05 -7.24 0.97
CA ILE A 29 -2.93 -8.16 0.75
C ILE A 29 -3.49 -9.46 0.18
N LYS A 30 -3.22 -9.69 -1.09
CA LYS A 30 -3.64 -10.90 -1.80
C LYS A 30 -2.65 -12.05 -1.59
N ALA A 31 -3.12 -13.28 -1.78
CA ALA A 31 -2.33 -14.49 -1.55
C ALA A 31 -1.13 -14.63 -2.52
N ASP A 32 -1.21 -13.99 -3.69
CA ASP A 32 -0.14 -13.94 -4.68
C ASP A 32 0.94 -12.89 -4.36
N GLY A 33 0.77 -12.10 -3.31
CA GLY A 33 1.65 -10.97 -2.96
C GLY A 33 1.23 -9.64 -3.59
N THR A 34 0.10 -9.57 -4.31
CA THR A 34 -0.42 -8.27 -4.75
C THR A 34 -0.88 -7.44 -3.55
N PHE A 35 -0.38 -6.21 -3.44
CA PHE A 35 -0.79 -5.23 -2.44
C PHE A 35 -1.55 -4.09 -3.11
N MET A 36 -2.65 -3.63 -2.49
CA MET A 36 -3.47 -2.55 -3.00
C MET A 36 -3.94 -1.64 -1.87
N ILE A 37 -3.96 -0.33 -2.13
CA ILE A 37 -4.48 0.69 -1.22
C ILE A 37 -5.73 1.27 -1.86
N TRP A 38 -6.86 1.24 -1.14
CA TRP A 38 -8.13 1.77 -1.60
C TRP A 38 -8.59 2.93 -0.71
N SER A 39 -9.23 3.93 -1.32
CA SER A 39 -10.00 4.94 -0.58
C SER A 39 -11.25 4.31 0.01
N ASP A 40 -11.70 4.83 1.15
CA ASP A 40 -13.02 4.57 1.75
C ASP A 40 -14.18 5.23 0.98
N GLY A 41 -13.89 6.07 -0.03
CA GLY A 41 -14.86 6.70 -0.91
C GLY A 41 -14.62 6.36 -2.40
N GLY A 42 -15.66 6.56 -3.21
CA GLY A 42 -15.58 6.38 -4.67
C GLY A 42 -16.91 6.07 -5.32
N GLY A 43 -16.99 6.25 -6.64
CA GLY A 43 -18.15 5.85 -7.45
C GLY A 43 -17.96 4.47 -8.10
N SER A 44 -18.81 4.14 -9.07
CA SER A 44 -18.82 2.84 -9.78
C SER A 44 -17.53 2.48 -10.55
N LYS A 45 -16.57 3.41 -10.65
CA LYS A 45 -15.28 3.22 -11.32
C LYS A 45 -14.09 3.43 -10.39
N VAL A 46 -14.28 3.20 -9.08
CA VAL A 46 -13.20 3.33 -8.10
C VAL A 46 -12.02 2.42 -8.46
N LYS A 47 -10.81 2.99 -8.40
CA LYS A 47 -9.54 2.32 -8.63
C LYS A 47 -8.72 2.36 -7.35
N PRO A 48 -7.77 1.43 -7.15
CA PRO A 48 -6.79 1.56 -6.07
C PRO A 48 -6.03 2.88 -6.21
N LEU A 49 -5.78 3.55 -5.08
CA LEU A 49 -4.95 4.75 -4.98
C LEU A 49 -3.48 4.44 -5.27
N ASN A 50 -3.02 3.27 -4.85
CA ASN A 50 -1.70 2.74 -5.16
C ASN A 50 -1.75 1.20 -5.13
N TRP A 51 -0.87 0.55 -5.89
CA TRP A 51 -0.79 -0.89 -5.95
C TRP A 51 0.63 -1.36 -6.26
N MET A 52 0.95 -2.56 -5.79
CA MET A 52 2.19 -3.23 -6.10
C MET A 52 1.91 -4.70 -6.40
N THR A 53 2.38 -5.18 -7.54
CA THR A 53 2.27 -6.59 -7.95
C THR A 53 3.45 -7.40 -7.44
N PRO A 54 3.33 -8.73 -7.31
CA PRO A 54 4.43 -9.60 -6.90
C PRO A 54 5.64 -9.53 -7.85
N PRO A 55 6.85 -9.86 -7.38
CA PRO A 55 7.17 -10.31 -6.03
C PRO A 55 7.26 -9.11 -5.06
N THR A 56 6.48 -9.14 -3.98
CA THR A 56 6.51 -8.14 -2.92
C THR A 56 7.09 -8.74 -1.64
N VAL A 57 7.69 -7.88 -0.82
CA VAL A 57 8.05 -8.16 0.57
C VAL A 57 7.19 -7.26 1.42
N ILE A 58 6.56 -7.81 2.45
CA ILE A 58 5.69 -7.10 3.38
C ILE A 58 6.26 -7.29 4.78
N GLU A 59 6.53 -6.19 5.47
CA GLU A 59 7.08 -6.16 6.82
C GLU A 59 6.18 -5.32 7.71
N GLU A 60 6.02 -5.76 8.95
CA GLU A 60 5.21 -5.10 9.97
C GLU A 60 6.10 -4.83 11.19
N ASP A 61 6.15 -3.57 11.62
CA ASP A 61 6.86 -3.13 12.81
C ASP A 61 6.00 -2.15 13.59
N GLY A 62 5.31 -2.65 14.62
CA GLY A 62 4.33 -1.87 15.37
C GLY A 62 3.26 -1.29 14.45
N ASP A 63 3.20 0.04 14.40
CA ASP A 63 2.26 0.81 13.60
C ASP A 63 2.79 1.14 12.18
N LEU A 64 3.90 0.54 11.77
CA LEU A 64 4.45 0.72 10.41
C LEU A 64 4.31 -0.57 9.59
N LEU A 65 3.61 -0.47 8.46
CA LEU A 65 3.58 -1.50 7.43
C LEU A 65 4.42 -1.05 6.23
N VAL A 66 5.43 -1.84 5.88
CA VAL A 66 6.32 -1.57 4.74
C VAL A 66 6.08 -2.59 3.64
N VAL A 67 5.83 -2.14 2.41
CA VAL A 67 5.68 -3.01 1.23
C VAL A 67 6.72 -2.63 0.18
N ARG A 68 7.57 -3.58 -0.21
CA ARG A 68 8.69 -3.37 -1.14
C ARG A 68 8.60 -4.30 -2.35
N LYS A 69 8.99 -3.80 -3.52
CA LYS A 69 9.15 -4.63 -4.72
C LYS A 69 10.48 -5.38 -4.64
N ARG A 70 10.43 -6.71 -4.66
CA ARG A 70 11.65 -7.53 -4.71
C ARG A 70 12.21 -7.55 -6.13
N ALA A 71 13.53 -7.40 -6.27
CA ALA A 71 14.23 -7.48 -7.56
C ALA A 71 13.64 -6.57 -8.66
N GLY A 72 13.01 -5.46 -8.26
CA GLY A 72 12.55 -4.44 -9.19
C GLY A 72 13.72 -3.65 -9.76
N LYS A 73 13.56 -3.09 -10.97
CA LYS A 73 14.52 -2.13 -11.54
C LYS A 73 14.66 -0.86 -10.67
N PHE A 74 13.61 -0.55 -9.92
CA PHE A 74 13.55 0.54 -8.95
C PHE A 74 13.21 -0.06 -7.59
N GLU A 75 13.71 0.58 -6.53
CA GLU A 75 13.40 0.22 -5.14
C GLU A 75 12.01 0.75 -4.76
N ASP A 76 10.97 0.31 -5.49
CA ASP A 76 9.59 0.70 -5.22
C ASP A 76 9.21 0.26 -3.79
N ARG A 77 8.90 1.23 -2.94
CA ARG A 77 8.62 1.07 -1.51
C ARG A 77 7.40 1.90 -1.12
N LEU A 78 6.49 1.26 -0.40
CA LEU A 78 5.37 1.89 0.29
C LEU A 78 5.64 1.80 1.79
N GLU A 79 5.57 2.93 2.47
CA GLU A 79 5.53 3.04 3.93
C GLU A 79 4.11 3.47 4.30
N ILE A 80 3.45 2.67 5.12
CA ILE A 80 2.10 2.91 5.60
C ILE A 80 2.17 3.03 7.12
N GLU A 81 2.04 4.25 7.62
CA GLU A 81 1.95 4.54 9.06
C GLU A 81 0.49 4.41 9.48
N LEU A 82 0.22 3.49 10.39
CA LEU A 82 -1.09 3.22 10.97
C LEU A 82 -1.29 4.12 12.20
N GLU A 83 -2.52 4.59 12.41
CA GLU A 83 -2.95 5.30 13.63
C GLU A 83 -4.00 4.50 14.42
#